data_AF-A0A350DIE0-F1
#
_entry.id   AF-A0A350DIE0-F1
#
_cell.length_a   1.000
_cell.length_b   1.000
_cell.length_c   1.000
_cell.angle_alpha   90.00
_cell.angle_beta   90.00
_cell.angle_gamma   90.00
#
_symmetry.space_group_name_H-M   'P 1'
#
loop_
_entity.id
_entity.type
_entity.pdbx_description
1 polymer ?
#
loop_
_entity_poly.entity_id
_entity_poly.type
_entity_poly.pdbx_seq_one_letter_code
_entity_poly.pdbx_strand_id
1 'polypeptide(L)'
;MTAQAPIDDDQHRLSARHLYWMGWRIARIAEFLDLPRATIDSWKKRDAWDEATPTQRVEGALEARLVQLIWKEHKEGKDFKEIDLLGRQIERLARVHKYQGSGKEADLNPNIERRNEGPKKKPARNDVGDEGVIQIVEAFEASLFDYQRGWYRAGQHERIRNLLKSRQIGATWYFAREAIADAMETGKNKIFMSASKAQAHIFRHYIVQFVKEVTGVELKGDPIILANGAELHFLGTNAKTAQGYHGDTYLDEYFWIHGFETFRKVTSGMAM
;
A
#
# COMPACT_ATOMS: atom_id res chain seq x y z
N MET A 1 67.22 19.43 32.19
CA MET A 1 66.51 18.99 30.97
C MET A 1 65.09 18.66 31.38
N THR A 2 64.18 19.61 31.23
CA THR A 2 62.75 19.41 31.47
C THR A 2 62.19 18.58 30.32
N ALA A 3 61.76 17.37 30.61
CA ALA A 3 61.04 16.54 29.66
C ALA A 3 59.73 17.24 29.30
N GLN A 4 59.64 17.77 28.08
CA GLN A 4 58.36 18.17 27.50
C GLN A 4 57.47 16.93 27.45
N ALA A 5 56.29 17.02 28.08
CA ALA A 5 55.26 16.00 27.93
C ALA A 5 54.99 15.76 26.44
N PRO A 6 54.74 14.51 26.00
CA PRO A 6 54.39 14.25 24.62
C PRO A 6 53.18 15.10 24.27
N ILE A 7 53.38 16.06 23.37
CA ILE A 7 52.31 16.87 22.80
C ILE A 7 51.32 15.87 22.22
N ASP A 8 50.08 15.86 22.72
CA ASP A 8 48.99 15.08 22.14
C ASP A 8 48.71 15.64 20.74
N ASP A 9 49.43 15.10 19.75
CA ASP A 9 49.50 15.60 18.38
C ASP A 9 48.11 15.57 17.72
N ASP A 10 47.29 14.59 18.10
CA ASP A 10 45.93 14.41 17.57
C ASP A 10 44.95 15.45 18.12
N GLN A 11 45.01 15.77 19.41
CA GLN A 11 44.16 16.82 20.00
C GLN A 11 44.50 18.21 19.44
N HIS A 12 45.80 18.51 19.26
CA HIS A 12 46.23 19.78 18.68
C HIS A 12 45.88 19.88 17.20
N ARG A 13 46.02 18.79 16.43
CA ARG A 13 45.63 18.74 15.02
C ARG A 13 44.13 18.94 14.81
N LEU A 14 43.29 18.31 15.64
CA LEU A 14 41.84 18.53 15.64
C LEU A 14 41.48 19.98 15.98
N SER A 15 42.11 20.54 17.01
CA SER A 15 41.88 21.93 17.44
C SER A 15 42.28 22.94 16.37
N ALA A 16 43.43 22.73 15.73
CA ALA A 16 43.91 23.55 14.63
C ALA A 16 42.96 23.53 13.42
N ARG A 17 42.42 22.35 13.09
CA ARG A 17 41.44 22.18 12.00
C ARG A 17 40.17 22.98 12.25
N HIS A 18 39.63 22.93 13.47
CA HIS A 18 38.42 23.69 13.82
C HIS A 18 38.66 25.20 13.82
N LEU A 19 39.79 25.67 14.37
CA LEU A 19 40.18 27.08 14.30
C LEU A 19 40.27 27.56 12.86
N TYR A 20 40.86 26.75 11.98
CA TYR A 20 40.94 27.04 10.56
C TYR A 20 39.55 27.19 9.91
N TRP A 21 38.63 26.25 10.17
CA TRP A 21 37.26 26.33 9.65
C TRP A 21 36.43 27.47 10.24
N MET A 22 36.79 28.00 11.42
CA MET A 22 36.25 29.25 11.97
C MET A 22 36.80 30.50 11.27
N GLY A 23 37.70 30.37 10.30
CA GLY A 23 38.26 31.47 9.52
C GLY A 23 39.56 32.04 10.08
N TRP A 24 40.20 31.39 11.06
CA TRP A 24 41.46 31.85 11.60
C TRP A 24 42.59 31.66 10.58
N ARG A 25 43.48 32.65 10.50
CA ARG A 25 44.70 32.54 9.69
C ARG A 25 45.66 31.54 10.34
N ILE A 26 46.31 30.70 9.54
CA ILE A 26 47.27 29.66 10.00
C ILE A 26 48.33 30.23 10.96
N ALA A 27 48.83 31.43 10.69
CA ALA A 27 49.79 32.11 11.57
C ALA A 27 49.25 32.34 12.99
N ARG A 28 47.98 32.75 13.12
CA ARG A 28 47.35 32.95 14.44
C ARG A 28 47.02 31.64 15.15
N ILE A 29 46.71 30.58 14.39
CA ILE A 29 46.49 29.24 14.96
C ILE A 29 47.80 28.69 15.53
N ALA A 30 48.91 28.84 14.79
CA ALA A 30 50.24 28.43 15.21
C ALA A 30 50.67 29.13 16.51
N GLU A 31 50.46 30.45 16.60
CA GLU A 31 50.70 31.22 17.83
C GLU A 31 49.80 30.78 18.99
N PHE A 32 48.51 30.52 18.73
CA PHE A 32 47.55 30.16 19.76
C PHE A 32 47.81 28.77 20.36
N LEU A 33 48.25 27.81 19.54
CA LEU A 33 48.53 26.44 19.97
C LEU A 33 50.00 26.23 20.38
N ASP A 34 50.84 27.26 20.32
CA ASP A 34 52.29 27.18 20.53
C ASP A 34 52.98 26.11 19.67
N LEU A 35 52.62 26.07 18.39
CA LEU A 35 53.12 25.09 17.42
C LEU A 35 53.80 25.78 16.21
N PRO A 36 54.83 25.15 15.61
CA PRO A 36 55.43 25.68 14.39
C PRO A 36 54.39 25.81 13.27
N ARG A 37 54.37 26.96 12.58
CA ARG A 37 53.47 27.20 11.43
C ARG A 37 53.55 26.09 10.38
N ALA A 38 54.75 25.58 10.11
CA ALA A 38 54.98 24.50 9.14
C ALA A 38 54.21 23.21 9.50
N THR A 39 54.03 22.92 10.77
CA THR A 39 53.25 21.77 11.27
C THR A 39 51.77 21.93 10.90
N ILE A 40 51.18 23.10 11.14
CA ILE A 40 49.79 23.38 10.79
C ILE A 40 49.58 23.39 9.26
N ASP A 41 50.52 23.99 8.51
CA ASP A 41 50.50 23.98 7.03
C ASP A 41 50.59 22.54 6.46
N SER A 42 51.36 21.65 7.11
CA SER A 42 51.46 20.23 6.76
C SER A 42 50.15 19.49 6.99
N TRP A 43 49.52 19.66 8.16
CA TRP A 43 48.22 19.05 8.46
C TRP A 43 47.12 19.54 7.52
N LYS A 44 47.07 20.85 7.26
CA LYS A 44 46.12 21.47 6.34
C LYS A 44 46.18 20.80 4.96
N LYS A 45 47.39 20.58 4.43
CA LYS A 45 47.60 19.94 3.13
C LYS A 45 47.25 18.45 3.16
N ARG A 46 47.69 17.73 4.20
CA ARG A 46 47.50 16.28 4.33
C ARG A 46 46.02 15.90 4.42
N ASP A 47 45.24 16.69 5.15
CA ASP A 47 43.82 16.43 5.42
C ASP A 47 42.89 17.28 4.54
N ALA A 48 43.43 17.96 3.54
CA ALA A 48 42.69 18.77 2.57
C ALA A 48 41.64 19.69 3.21
N TRP A 49 42.01 20.47 4.23
CA TRP A 49 41.04 21.26 5.01
C TRP A 49 40.26 22.27 4.15
N ASP A 50 40.82 22.71 3.03
CA ASP A 50 40.17 23.62 2.07
C ASP A 50 39.01 22.96 1.31
N GLU A 51 39.07 21.63 1.12
CA GLU A 51 38.10 20.86 0.34
C GLU A 51 36.90 20.39 1.18
N ALA A 52 36.95 20.61 2.51
CA ALA A 52 35.88 20.21 3.41
C ALA A 52 34.56 20.89 3.07
N THR A 53 33.54 20.08 2.79
CA THR A 53 32.15 20.51 2.53
C THR A 53 31.55 21.20 3.76
N PRO A 54 30.51 22.05 3.61
CA PRO A 54 29.83 22.65 4.75
C PRO A 54 29.34 21.63 5.78
N THR A 55 28.82 20.47 5.33
CA THR A 55 28.39 19.38 6.21
C THR A 55 29.54 18.82 7.04
N GLN A 56 30.69 18.55 6.42
CA GLN A 56 31.88 18.05 7.13
C GLN A 56 32.40 19.06 8.17
N ARG A 57 32.33 20.36 7.88
CA ARG A 57 32.72 21.40 8.85
C ARG A 57 31.79 21.44 10.06
N VAL A 58 30.49 21.31 9.83
CA VAL A 58 29.48 21.23 10.90
C VAL A 58 29.66 19.95 11.72
N GLU A 59 29.91 18.81 11.08
CA GLU A 59 30.21 17.54 11.74
C GLU A 59 31.41 17.65 12.67
N GLY A 60 32.52 18.20 12.18
CA GLY A 60 33.71 18.40 13.02
C GLY A 60 33.45 19.32 14.22
N ALA A 61 32.66 20.39 14.03
CA ALA A 61 32.29 21.27 15.14
C ALA A 61 31.40 20.57 16.19
N LEU A 62 30.42 19.78 15.75
CA LEU A 62 29.57 18.98 16.64
C LEU A 62 30.39 17.95 17.42
N GLU A 63 31.28 17.24 16.74
CA GLU A 63 32.20 16.26 17.32
C GLU A 63 33.10 16.92 18.38
N ALA A 64 33.75 18.04 18.05
CA ALA A 64 34.64 18.74 18.98
C ALA A 64 33.92 19.14 20.26
N ARG A 65 32.71 19.70 20.11
CA ARG A 65 31.92 20.17 21.24
C ARG A 65 31.47 19.01 22.11
N LEU A 66 31.05 17.90 21.50
CA LEU A 66 30.67 16.70 22.22
C LEU A 66 31.85 16.11 23.00
N VAL A 67 33.02 15.98 22.38
CA VAL A 67 34.25 15.52 23.03
C VAL A 67 34.61 16.43 24.22
N GLN A 68 34.55 17.75 24.05
CA GLN A 68 34.79 18.71 25.12
C GLN A 68 33.85 18.50 26.32
N LEU A 69 32.55 18.31 26.05
CA LEU A 69 31.56 18.08 27.11
C LEU A 69 31.75 16.72 27.80
N ILE A 70 32.14 15.68 27.06
CA ILE A 70 32.45 14.36 27.62
C ILE A 70 33.60 14.45 28.61
N TRP A 71 34.67 15.18 28.27
CA TRP A 71 35.86 15.34 29.12
C TRP A 71 35.70 16.36 30.26
N LYS A 72 34.61 17.11 30.33
CA LYS A 72 34.34 18.04 31.43
C LYS A 72 34.23 17.29 32.77
N GLU A 73 35.12 17.57 33.72
CA GLU A 73 35.18 16.88 35.03
C GLU A 73 33.89 17.06 35.85
N HIS A 74 33.43 18.30 36.00
CA HIS A 74 32.20 18.62 36.73
C HIS A 74 31.08 18.99 35.75
N LYS A 75 30.17 18.03 35.51
CA LYS A 75 29.00 18.22 34.65
C LYS A 75 27.79 18.74 35.43
N GLU A 76 27.08 19.67 34.84
CA GLU A 76 25.82 20.24 35.28
C GLU A 76 24.66 19.72 34.40
N GLY A 77 23.41 19.91 34.83
CA GLY A 77 22.22 19.50 34.06
C GLY A 77 22.18 20.08 32.64
N LYS A 78 22.70 21.30 32.43
CA LYS A 78 22.81 21.92 31.11
C LYS A 78 23.76 21.16 30.17
N ASP A 79 24.86 20.61 30.71
CA ASP A 79 25.85 19.87 29.92
C ASP A 79 25.26 18.54 29.45
N PHE A 80 24.51 17.84 30.30
CA PHE A 80 23.82 16.60 29.91
C PHE A 80 22.77 16.85 28.82
N LYS A 81 22.05 17.98 28.90
CA LYS A 81 21.09 18.38 27.87
C LYS A 81 21.80 18.69 26.55
N GLU A 82 22.94 19.38 26.60
CA GLU A 82 23.73 19.69 25.41
C GLU A 82 24.28 18.41 24.76
N ILE A 83 24.78 17.45 25.55
CA ILE A 83 25.23 16.13 25.08
C ILE A 83 24.10 15.39 24.36
N ASP A 84 22.89 15.33 24.93
CA ASP A 84 21.72 14.70 24.28
C ASP A 84 21.37 15.39 22.95
N LEU A 85 21.35 16.74 22.93
CA LEU A 85 21.04 17.50 21.72
C LEU A 85 22.09 17.29 20.62
N LEU A 86 23.38 17.28 20.98
CA LEU A 86 24.48 17.00 20.04
C LEU A 86 24.40 15.56 19.51
N GLY A 87 24.13 14.58 20.38
CA GLY A 87 23.95 13.18 19.99
C GLY A 87 22.83 13.00 18.96
N ARG A 88 21.69 13.69 19.13
CA ARG A 88 20.58 13.69 18.15
C ARG A 88 20.97 14.30 16.81
N GLN A 89 21.82 15.33 16.80
CA GLN A 89 22.31 15.91 15.54
C GLN A 89 23.24 14.94 14.81
N ILE A 90 24.12 14.24 15.53
CA ILE A 90 25.00 13.21 14.93
C ILE A 90 24.16 12.10 14.32
N GLU A 91 23.14 11.61 15.02
CA GLU A 91 22.22 10.59 14.48
C GLU A 91 21.52 11.08 13.20
N ARG A 92 21.05 12.34 13.18
CA ARG A 92 20.41 12.92 12.00
C ARG A 92 21.37 13.06 10.82
N LEU A 93 22.63 13.44 11.06
CA LEU A 93 23.65 13.49 10.01
C LEU A 93 23.95 12.11 9.45
N ALA A 94 24.10 11.09 10.31
CA ALA A 94 24.28 9.70 9.86
C ALA A 94 23.12 9.20 8.98
N ARG A 95 21.88 9.60 9.28
CA ARG A 95 20.70 9.31 8.45
C ARG A 95 20.76 10.00 7.09
N VAL A 96 21.20 11.26 7.05
CA VAL A 96 21.38 12.01 5.79
C VAL A 96 22.45 11.35 4.92
N HIS A 97 23.57 10.91 5.49
CA HIS A 97 24.60 10.14 4.78
C HIS A 97 24.06 8.82 4.23
N LYS A 98 23.30 8.07 5.04
CA LYS A 98 22.67 6.82 4.59
C LYS A 98 21.73 7.06 3.42
N TYR A 99 20.93 8.13 3.48
CA TYR A 99 20.04 8.55 2.39
C TYR A 99 20.81 8.94 1.12
N GLN A 100 21.91 9.69 1.23
CA GLN A 100 22.73 10.06 0.07
C GLN A 100 23.28 8.82 -0.66
N GLY A 101 23.59 7.74 0.07
CA GLY A 101 24.04 6.48 -0.54
C GLY A 101 22.91 5.58 -1.05
N SER A 102 21.77 5.52 -0.38
CA SER A 102 20.68 4.59 -0.69
C SER A 102 19.60 5.16 -1.61
N GLY A 103 19.42 6.49 -1.61
CA GLY A 103 18.30 7.21 -2.23
C GLY A 103 16.93 6.95 -1.57
N LYS A 104 16.86 6.18 -0.48
CA LYS A 104 15.59 5.75 0.14
C LYS A 104 15.11 6.76 1.17
N GLU A 105 13.98 7.40 0.91
CA GLU A 105 13.36 8.37 1.83
C GLU A 105 13.07 7.80 3.24
N ALA A 106 12.89 6.48 3.34
CA ALA A 106 12.74 5.77 4.61
C ALA A 106 13.94 5.97 5.56
N ASP A 107 15.15 6.21 5.04
CA ASP A 107 16.35 6.43 5.85
C ASP A 107 16.34 7.78 6.60
N LEU A 108 15.58 8.76 6.09
CA LEU A 108 15.43 10.07 6.73
C LEU A 108 14.41 10.06 7.87
N ASN A 109 13.40 9.18 7.78
CA ASN A 109 12.28 9.15 8.71
C ASN A 109 12.03 7.74 9.28
N PRO A 110 12.47 7.46 10.52
CA PRO A 110 12.27 6.16 11.15
C PRO A 110 10.79 5.83 11.44
N ASN A 111 9.88 6.81 11.34
CA ASN A 111 8.44 6.55 11.44
C ASN A 111 7.89 5.81 10.21
N ILE A 112 8.57 5.87 9.05
CA ILE A 112 8.18 5.16 7.85
C ILE A 112 8.37 3.65 8.04
N GLU A 113 9.50 3.24 8.61
CA GLU A 113 9.75 1.83 8.96
C GLU A 113 8.74 1.34 10.01
N ARG A 114 8.54 2.10 11.10
CA ARG A 114 7.51 1.77 12.11
C ARG A 114 6.09 1.67 11.57
N ARG A 115 5.72 2.49 10.57
CA ARG A 115 4.42 2.39 9.90
C ARG A 115 4.27 1.10 9.09
N ASN A 116 5.38 0.59 8.57
CA ASN A 116 5.41 -0.62 7.74
C ASN A 116 5.58 -1.91 8.54
N GLU A 117 5.93 -1.83 9.83
CA GLU A 117 6.05 -2.97 10.75
C GLU A 117 4.70 -3.53 11.23
N GLY A 118 3.60 -2.76 11.12
CA GLY A 118 2.27 -3.24 11.47
C GLY A 118 1.75 -4.34 10.52
N PRO A 119 0.95 -5.31 11.00
CA PRO A 119 0.34 -6.31 10.12
C PRO A 119 -0.54 -5.59 9.10
N LYS A 120 -0.13 -5.60 7.82
CA LYS A 120 -0.96 -5.14 6.71
C LYS A 120 -2.26 -5.96 6.75
N LYS A 121 -3.38 -5.34 7.13
CA LYS A 121 -4.71 -5.94 6.92
C LYS A 121 -4.76 -6.33 5.45
N LYS A 122 -4.84 -7.64 5.17
CA LYS A 122 -5.02 -8.12 3.80
C LYS A 122 -6.28 -7.40 3.26
N PRO A 123 -6.23 -6.85 2.04
CA PRO A 123 -7.43 -6.30 1.43
C PRO A 123 -8.53 -7.36 1.50
N ALA A 124 -9.75 -6.94 1.84
CA ALA A 124 -10.87 -7.86 1.93
C ALA A 124 -11.00 -8.60 0.58
N ARG A 125 -11.31 -9.89 0.64
CA ARG A 125 -11.36 -10.73 -0.56
C ARG A 125 -12.49 -10.20 -1.46
N ASN A 126 -12.21 -10.06 -2.76
CA ASN A 126 -13.18 -9.59 -3.75
C ASN A 126 -13.80 -8.22 -3.41
N ASP A 127 -13.02 -7.34 -2.78
CA ASP A 127 -13.41 -5.99 -2.43
C ASP A 127 -13.14 -5.03 -3.60
N VAL A 128 -14.19 -4.32 -4.03
CA VAL A 128 -14.13 -3.31 -5.09
C VAL A 128 -14.23 -1.88 -4.53
N GLY A 129 -14.45 -1.72 -3.22
CA GLY A 129 -14.73 -0.43 -2.58
C GLY A 129 -16.04 0.22 -3.06
N ASP A 130 -16.47 1.27 -2.37
CA ASP A 130 -17.72 1.99 -2.68
C ASP A 130 -17.70 2.60 -4.10
N GLU A 131 -16.55 3.15 -4.51
CA GLU A 131 -16.36 3.68 -5.87
C GLU A 131 -16.49 2.59 -6.93
N GLY A 132 -15.96 1.39 -6.69
CA GLY A 132 -16.07 0.28 -7.62
C GLY A 132 -17.50 -0.23 -7.77
N VAL A 133 -18.31 -0.21 -6.69
CA VAL A 133 -19.74 -0.53 -6.77
C VAL A 133 -20.46 0.47 -7.69
N ILE A 134 -20.23 1.77 -7.51
CA ILE A 134 -20.82 2.82 -8.35
C ILE A 134 -20.41 2.62 -9.82
N GLN A 135 -19.13 2.39 -10.09
CA GLN A 135 -18.63 2.14 -11.45
C GLN A 135 -19.29 0.93 -12.11
N ILE A 136 -19.51 -0.16 -11.36
CA ILE A 136 -20.17 -1.37 -11.87
C ILE A 136 -21.62 -1.07 -12.28
N VAL A 137 -22.38 -0.36 -11.46
CA VAL A 137 -23.77 -0.02 -11.72
C VAL A 137 -23.88 0.93 -12.93
N GLU A 138 -23.09 2.00 -12.94
CA GLU A 138 -23.07 2.96 -14.05
C GLU A 138 -22.65 2.31 -15.37
N ALA A 139 -21.59 1.49 -15.35
CA ALA A 139 -21.13 0.78 -16.54
C ALA A 139 -22.17 -0.23 -17.05
N PHE A 140 -22.90 -0.89 -16.14
CA PHE A 140 -23.99 -1.77 -16.51
C PHE A 140 -25.10 -1.00 -17.23
N GLU A 141 -25.66 0.04 -16.62
CA GLU A 141 -26.76 0.83 -17.19
C GLU A 141 -26.42 1.54 -18.50
N ALA A 142 -25.19 2.05 -18.60
CA ALA A 142 -24.68 2.71 -19.80
C ALA A 142 -24.54 1.73 -20.98
N SER A 143 -24.22 0.46 -20.69
CA SER A 143 -23.98 -0.58 -21.70
C SER A 143 -25.25 -1.27 -22.24
N LEU A 144 -26.44 -0.93 -21.72
CA LEU A 144 -27.69 -1.59 -22.10
C LEU A 144 -28.21 -1.19 -23.48
N PHE A 145 -28.55 -2.19 -24.28
CA PHE A 145 -29.38 -2.02 -25.47
C PHE A 145 -30.83 -1.68 -25.09
N ASP A 146 -31.58 -1.02 -25.98
CA ASP A 146 -32.93 -0.56 -25.69
C ASP A 146 -33.89 -1.68 -25.24
N TYR A 147 -33.81 -2.87 -25.86
CA TYR A 147 -34.63 -4.01 -25.44
C TYR A 147 -34.24 -4.53 -24.05
N GLN A 148 -32.95 -4.45 -23.68
CA GLN A 148 -32.46 -4.85 -22.36
C GLN A 148 -32.88 -3.87 -21.27
N ARG A 149 -33.02 -2.58 -21.60
CA ARG A 149 -33.61 -1.59 -20.68
C ARG A 149 -35.04 -1.98 -20.27
N GLY A 150 -35.78 -2.65 -21.16
CA GLY A 150 -37.08 -3.24 -20.82
C GLY A 150 -36.97 -4.33 -19.76
N TRP A 151 -35.99 -5.23 -19.87
CA TRP A 151 -35.73 -6.27 -18.88
C TRP A 151 -35.28 -5.71 -17.53
N TYR A 152 -34.48 -4.64 -17.57
CA TYR A 152 -34.00 -3.96 -16.36
C TYR A 152 -35.16 -3.33 -15.59
N ARG A 153 -36.01 -2.56 -16.27
CA ARG A 153 -37.22 -1.99 -15.66
C ARG A 153 -38.15 -3.06 -15.09
N ALA A 154 -38.35 -4.16 -15.81
CA ALA A 154 -39.13 -5.28 -15.29
C ALA A 154 -38.50 -5.88 -14.02
N GLY A 155 -37.17 -5.96 -13.95
CA GLY A 155 -36.45 -6.45 -12.77
C GLY A 155 -36.67 -5.62 -11.50
N GLN A 156 -36.96 -4.33 -11.65
CA GLN A 156 -37.23 -3.43 -10.52
C GLN A 156 -38.64 -3.59 -9.93
N HIS A 157 -39.57 -4.18 -10.69
CA HIS A 157 -40.99 -4.25 -10.29
C HIS A 157 -41.50 -5.68 -10.14
N GLU A 158 -40.92 -6.64 -10.86
CA GLU A 158 -41.40 -8.01 -10.93
C GLU A 158 -40.50 -8.96 -10.15
N ARG A 159 -41.07 -9.58 -9.10
CA ARG A 159 -40.37 -10.62 -8.32
C ARG A 159 -40.01 -11.85 -9.17
N ILE A 160 -40.85 -12.19 -10.15
CA ILE A 160 -40.66 -13.36 -11.01
C ILE A 160 -40.74 -12.91 -12.46
N ARG A 161 -39.65 -13.14 -13.22
CA ARG A 161 -39.58 -12.80 -14.65
C ARG A 161 -39.40 -14.07 -15.48
N ASN A 162 -40.35 -14.31 -16.39
CA ASN A 162 -40.23 -15.36 -17.41
C ASN A 162 -40.06 -14.68 -18.77
N LEU A 163 -38.92 -14.90 -19.42
CA LEU A 163 -38.59 -14.24 -20.67
C LEU A 163 -38.56 -15.23 -21.83
N LEU A 164 -39.46 -15.03 -22.80
CA LEU A 164 -39.32 -15.64 -24.12
C LEU A 164 -38.40 -14.75 -24.96
N LYS A 165 -37.31 -15.33 -25.46
CA LYS A 165 -36.26 -14.60 -26.17
C LYS A 165 -35.78 -15.33 -27.42
N SER A 166 -35.28 -14.58 -28.40
CA SER A 166 -34.55 -15.14 -29.55
C SER A 166 -33.13 -15.57 -29.14
N ARG A 167 -32.45 -16.39 -29.95
CA ARG A 167 -31.05 -16.78 -29.68
C ARG A 167 -30.10 -15.64 -30.02
N GLN A 168 -28.90 -15.68 -29.43
CA GLN A 168 -27.78 -14.78 -29.76
C GLN A 168 -28.05 -13.28 -29.54
N ILE A 169 -28.89 -12.93 -28.56
CA ILE A 169 -29.17 -11.53 -28.17
C ILE A 169 -28.52 -11.11 -26.84
N GLY A 170 -27.40 -11.74 -26.46
CA GLY A 170 -26.66 -11.32 -25.26
C GLY A 170 -27.40 -11.47 -23.92
N ALA A 171 -28.38 -12.37 -23.80
CA ALA A 171 -29.13 -12.56 -22.55
C ALA A 171 -28.24 -12.98 -21.37
N THR A 172 -27.32 -13.92 -21.57
CA THR A 172 -26.37 -14.34 -20.51
C THR A 172 -25.46 -13.21 -20.07
N TRP A 173 -24.97 -12.42 -21.04
CA TRP A 173 -24.17 -11.23 -20.77
C TRP A 173 -24.95 -10.22 -19.92
N TYR A 174 -26.21 -9.98 -20.26
CA TYR A 174 -27.07 -9.04 -19.54
C TYR A 174 -27.33 -9.50 -18.10
N PHE A 175 -27.82 -10.73 -17.92
CA PHE A 175 -28.19 -11.23 -16.60
C PHE A 175 -26.98 -11.47 -15.69
N ALA A 176 -25.80 -11.78 -16.25
CA ALA A 176 -24.55 -11.80 -15.49
C ALA A 176 -24.24 -10.42 -14.89
N ARG A 177 -24.40 -9.35 -15.68
CA ARG A 177 -24.10 -7.98 -15.25
C ARG A 177 -25.16 -7.42 -14.30
N GLU A 178 -26.43 -7.68 -14.58
CA GLU A 178 -27.55 -7.34 -13.69
C GLU A 178 -27.35 -7.99 -12.31
N ALA A 179 -27.03 -9.28 -12.27
CA ALA A 179 -26.87 -10.02 -11.03
C ALA A 179 -25.70 -9.53 -10.18
N ILE A 180 -24.55 -9.19 -10.78
CA ILE A 180 -23.40 -8.69 -10.01
C ILE A 180 -23.60 -7.25 -9.55
N ALA A 181 -24.23 -6.39 -10.35
CA ALA A 181 -24.59 -5.03 -9.92
C ALA A 181 -25.52 -5.09 -8.71
N ASP A 182 -26.62 -5.85 -8.81
CA ASP A 182 -27.58 -6.00 -7.70
C ASP A 182 -26.94 -6.69 -6.47
N ALA A 183 -26.09 -7.72 -6.66
CA ALA A 183 -25.40 -8.36 -5.53
C ALA A 183 -24.47 -7.41 -4.77
N MET A 184 -23.79 -6.52 -5.48
CA MET A 184 -22.90 -5.51 -4.88
C MET A 184 -23.69 -4.47 -4.10
N GLU A 185 -24.85 -4.04 -4.61
CA GLU A 185 -25.69 -3.03 -3.94
C GLU A 185 -26.49 -3.60 -2.76
N THR A 186 -27.09 -4.79 -2.92
CA THR A 186 -28.08 -5.29 -1.95
C THR A 186 -27.52 -6.33 -0.98
N GLY A 187 -26.34 -6.90 -1.25
CA GLY A 187 -25.80 -8.01 -0.46
C GLY A 187 -26.56 -9.34 -0.63
N LYS A 188 -27.46 -9.44 -1.61
CA LYS A 188 -28.24 -10.68 -1.84
C LYS A 188 -27.42 -11.70 -2.60
N ASN A 189 -27.53 -12.96 -2.20
CA ASN A 189 -26.93 -14.08 -2.91
C ASN A 189 -27.56 -14.25 -4.30
N LYS A 190 -26.75 -14.71 -5.26
CA LYS A 190 -27.14 -14.98 -6.65
C LYS A 190 -26.89 -16.43 -6.98
N ILE A 191 -27.91 -17.11 -7.47
CA ILE A 191 -27.85 -18.55 -7.74
C ILE A 191 -28.08 -18.75 -9.23
N PHE A 192 -27.01 -19.08 -9.96
CA PHE A 192 -27.06 -19.37 -11.39
C PHE A 192 -27.23 -20.85 -11.59
N MET A 193 -28.28 -21.22 -12.31
CA MET A 193 -28.60 -22.60 -12.62
C MET A 193 -28.72 -22.77 -14.12
N SER A 194 -28.02 -23.79 -14.63
CA SER A 194 -28.00 -24.13 -16.05
C SER A 194 -28.08 -25.62 -16.27
N ALA A 195 -28.30 -26.05 -17.52
CA ALA A 195 -28.40 -27.47 -17.90
C ALA A 195 -27.18 -28.30 -17.40
N SER A 196 -26.01 -27.67 -17.27
CA SER A 196 -24.79 -28.24 -16.70
C SER A 196 -24.00 -27.19 -15.89
N LYS A 197 -23.12 -27.65 -14.99
CA LYS A 197 -22.22 -26.74 -14.23
C LYS A 197 -21.34 -25.91 -15.18
N ALA A 198 -20.83 -26.53 -16.25
CA ALA A 198 -20.02 -25.84 -17.26
C ALA A 198 -20.76 -24.67 -17.92
N GLN A 199 -22.07 -24.81 -18.19
CA GLN A 199 -22.90 -23.71 -18.70
C GLN A 199 -23.11 -22.61 -17.66
N ALA A 200 -23.32 -22.97 -16.39
CA ALA A 200 -23.44 -21.97 -15.32
C ALA A 200 -22.14 -21.16 -15.16
N HIS A 201 -20.97 -21.77 -15.39
CA HIS A 201 -19.68 -21.06 -15.40
C HIS A 201 -19.55 -20.03 -16.54
N ILE A 202 -20.43 -20.03 -17.54
CA ILE A 202 -20.47 -18.95 -18.55
C ILE A 202 -20.88 -17.64 -17.88
N PHE A 203 -21.87 -17.67 -16.97
CA PHE A 203 -22.23 -16.50 -16.15
C PHE A 203 -21.04 -16.04 -15.31
N ARG A 204 -20.34 -16.99 -14.67
CA ARG A 204 -19.14 -16.69 -13.87
C ARG A 204 -18.09 -15.94 -14.69
N HIS A 205 -17.81 -16.40 -15.91
CA HIS A 205 -16.84 -15.73 -16.78
C HIS A 205 -17.26 -14.30 -17.11
N TYR A 206 -18.53 -14.07 -17.51
CA TYR A 206 -19.02 -12.73 -17.78
C TYR A 206 -18.93 -11.80 -16.56
N ILE A 207 -19.23 -12.32 -15.36
CA ILE A 207 -19.14 -11.56 -14.10
C ILE A 207 -17.71 -11.15 -13.80
N VAL A 208 -16.78 -12.12 -13.78
CA VAL A 208 -15.37 -11.88 -13.47
C VAL A 208 -14.75 -10.91 -14.50
N GLN A 209 -15.05 -11.12 -15.78
CA GLN A 209 -14.57 -10.25 -16.85
C GLN A 209 -15.09 -8.83 -16.67
N PHE A 210 -16.40 -8.66 -16.47
CA PHE A 210 -17.01 -7.34 -16.33
C PHE A 210 -16.44 -6.55 -15.14
N VAL A 211 -16.36 -7.17 -13.96
CA VAL A 211 -15.83 -6.49 -12.78
C VAL A 211 -14.36 -6.11 -12.96
N LYS A 212 -13.55 -6.99 -13.59
CA LYS A 212 -12.15 -6.71 -13.87
C LYS A 212 -11.98 -5.57 -14.88
N GLU A 213 -12.79 -5.53 -15.93
CA GLU A 213 -12.76 -4.46 -16.94
C GLU A 213 -13.11 -3.10 -16.35
N VAL A 214 -14.09 -3.04 -15.44
CA VAL A 214 -14.60 -1.79 -14.88
C VAL A 214 -13.73 -1.28 -13.71
N THR A 215 -13.33 -2.17 -12.81
CA THR A 215 -12.71 -1.79 -11.52
C THR A 215 -11.23 -2.17 -11.42
N GLY A 216 -10.72 -3.00 -12.34
CA GLY A 216 -9.40 -3.62 -12.23
C GLY A 216 -9.33 -4.80 -11.24
N VAL A 217 -10.39 -5.09 -10.49
CA VAL A 217 -10.42 -6.16 -9.49
C VAL A 217 -10.82 -7.49 -10.12
N GLU A 218 -10.00 -8.52 -9.92
CA GLU A 218 -10.31 -9.87 -10.37
C GLU A 218 -11.00 -10.69 -9.27
N LEU A 219 -12.28 -11.00 -9.48
CA LEU A 219 -13.07 -11.81 -8.55
C LEU A 219 -12.61 -13.28 -8.54
N LYS A 220 -12.44 -13.85 -7.34
CA LYS A 220 -11.95 -15.23 -7.14
C LYS A 220 -12.86 -16.07 -6.24
N GLY A 221 -12.98 -17.35 -6.59
CA GLY A 221 -13.75 -18.35 -5.84
C GLY A 221 -14.77 -19.12 -6.69
N ASP A 222 -15.26 -20.22 -6.13
CA ASP A 222 -16.43 -20.99 -6.56
C ASP A 222 -17.05 -21.64 -5.30
N PRO A 223 -17.99 -20.98 -4.61
CA PRO A 223 -18.68 -19.74 -4.99
C PRO A 223 -17.80 -18.49 -4.91
N ILE A 224 -18.21 -17.43 -5.61
CA ILE A 224 -17.59 -16.10 -5.44
C ILE A 224 -18.26 -15.44 -4.23
N ILE A 225 -17.48 -15.03 -3.24
CA ILE A 225 -17.97 -14.33 -2.04
C ILE A 225 -17.51 -12.88 -2.13
N LEU A 226 -18.44 -11.94 -2.15
CA LEU A 226 -18.16 -10.50 -2.22
C LEU A 226 -17.82 -9.92 -0.84
N ALA A 227 -17.20 -8.75 -0.80
CA ALA A 227 -16.83 -8.09 0.45
C ALA A 227 -18.04 -7.75 1.35
N ASN A 228 -19.21 -7.52 0.74
CA ASN A 228 -20.48 -7.29 1.44
C ASN A 228 -21.17 -8.58 1.94
N GLY A 229 -20.56 -9.75 1.72
CA GLY A 229 -21.08 -11.05 2.14
C GLY A 229 -21.97 -11.77 1.13
N ALA A 230 -22.36 -11.14 0.02
CA ALA A 230 -23.14 -11.80 -1.02
C ALA A 230 -22.36 -12.94 -1.68
N GLU A 231 -23.04 -14.07 -1.89
CA GLU A 231 -22.47 -15.25 -2.53
C GLU A 231 -23.05 -15.48 -3.93
N LEU A 232 -22.18 -15.71 -4.92
CA LEU A 232 -22.56 -16.11 -6.26
C LEU A 232 -22.26 -17.60 -6.48
N HIS A 233 -23.33 -18.38 -6.62
CA HIS A 233 -23.32 -19.83 -6.78
C HIS A 233 -23.58 -20.24 -8.23
N PHE A 234 -22.80 -21.18 -8.76
CA PHE A 234 -22.90 -21.65 -10.15
C PHE A 234 -23.17 -23.16 -10.18
N LEU A 235 -24.43 -23.53 -10.42
CA LEU A 235 -24.96 -24.89 -10.22
C LEU A 235 -25.47 -25.52 -11.52
N GLY A 236 -25.43 -26.85 -11.60
CA GLY A 236 -26.14 -27.61 -12.63
C GLY A 236 -27.60 -27.90 -12.26
N THR A 237 -28.31 -28.68 -13.08
CA THR A 237 -29.74 -29.03 -12.92
C THR A 237 -30.07 -29.98 -11.78
N ASN A 238 -29.11 -30.41 -10.97
CA ASN A 238 -29.39 -31.29 -9.84
C ASN A 238 -30.14 -30.51 -8.75
N ALA A 239 -31.46 -30.64 -8.74
CA ALA A 239 -32.34 -29.98 -7.78
C ALA A 239 -31.96 -30.24 -6.31
N LYS A 240 -31.34 -31.39 -5.98
CA LYS A 240 -30.88 -31.68 -4.61
C LYS A 240 -29.73 -30.79 -4.17
N THR A 241 -28.86 -30.39 -5.10
CA THR A 241 -27.74 -29.49 -4.82
C THR A 241 -28.19 -28.05 -4.61
N ALA A 242 -29.34 -27.67 -5.17
CA ALA A 242 -29.87 -26.31 -5.09
C ALA A 242 -30.57 -25.99 -3.75
N GLN A 243 -31.23 -26.98 -3.12
CA GLN A 243 -32.09 -26.80 -1.93
C GLN A 243 -31.42 -26.08 -0.74
N GLY A 244 -30.10 -26.12 -0.61
CA GLY A 244 -29.38 -25.53 0.53
C GLY A 244 -29.11 -24.03 0.40
N TYR A 245 -29.31 -23.43 -0.77
CA TYR A 245 -28.99 -22.03 -1.03
C TYR A 245 -30.24 -21.15 -0.99
N HIS A 246 -30.06 -19.89 -0.61
CA HIS A 246 -31.11 -18.88 -0.54
C HIS A 246 -30.65 -17.64 -1.30
N GLY A 247 -31.53 -17.02 -2.10
CA GLY A 247 -31.20 -15.84 -2.90
C GLY A 247 -31.91 -15.78 -4.25
N ASP A 248 -31.53 -14.81 -5.07
CA ASP A 248 -32.14 -14.59 -6.38
C ASP A 248 -31.67 -15.66 -7.37
N THR A 249 -32.62 -16.34 -8.00
CA THR A 249 -32.35 -17.47 -8.89
C THR A 249 -32.39 -17.04 -10.34
N TYR A 250 -31.28 -17.24 -11.05
CA TYR A 250 -31.12 -17.02 -12.49
C TYR A 250 -31.07 -18.37 -13.19
N LEU A 251 -32.05 -18.61 -14.04
CA LEU A 251 -32.22 -19.88 -14.74
C LEU A 251 -32.21 -19.66 -16.25
N ASP A 252 -31.23 -20.24 -16.94
CA ASP A 252 -31.17 -20.17 -18.40
C ASP A 252 -31.79 -21.40 -19.08
N GLU A 253 -32.32 -21.15 -20.28
CA GLU A 253 -32.80 -22.18 -21.22
C GLU A 253 -33.72 -23.26 -20.60
N TYR A 254 -34.53 -22.87 -19.61
CA TYR A 254 -35.28 -23.84 -18.78
C TYR A 254 -36.36 -24.65 -19.51
N PHE A 255 -36.81 -24.20 -20.67
CA PHE A 255 -37.67 -24.99 -21.56
C PHE A 255 -37.00 -26.32 -22.00
N TRP A 256 -35.67 -26.39 -21.95
CA TRP A 256 -34.89 -27.57 -22.32
C TRP A 256 -34.44 -28.39 -21.10
N ILE A 257 -34.83 -28.00 -19.89
CA ILE A 257 -34.50 -28.73 -18.66
C ILE A 257 -35.53 -29.84 -18.44
N HIS A 258 -35.06 -31.09 -18.40
CA HIS A 258 -35.90 -32.22 -18.00
C HIS A 258 -36.34 -32.10 -16.53
N GLY A 259 -37.62 -32.37 -16.25
CA GLY A 259 -38.15 -32.32 -14.88
C GLY A 259 -38.32 -30.91 -14.31
N PHE A 260 -38.64 -29.92 -15.16
CA PHE A 260 -38.81 -28.52 -14.77
C PHE A 260 -39.80 -28.30 -13.62
N GLU A 261 -40.88 -29.08 -13.49
CA GLU A 261 -41.82 -28.90 -12.37
C GLU A 261 -41.17 -29.15 -11.00
N THR A 262 -40.44 -30.27 -10.88
CA THR A 262 -39.66 -30.60 -9.67
C THR A 262 -38.63 -29.51 -9.39
N PHE A 263 -37.99 -29.02 -10.44
CA PHE A 263 -37.01 -27.95 -10.36
C PHE A 263 -37.62 -26.63 -9.87
N ARG A 264 -38.75 -26.22 -10.46
CA ARG A 264 -39.47 -24.99 -10.10
C ARG A 264 -39.92 -25.04 -8.65
N LYS A 265 -40.39 -26.19 -8.18
CA LYS A 265 -40.78 -26.39 -6.78
C LYS A 265 -39.63 -26.15 -5.80
N VAL A 266 -38.44 -26.63 -6.14
CA VAL A 266 -37.23 -26.42 -5.32
C VAL A 266 -36.79 -24.96 -5.34
N THR A 267 -36.67 -24.38 -6.52
CA THR A 267 -36.21 -22.98 -6.68
C THR A 267 -37.17 -21.96 -6.08
N SER A 268 -38.49 -22.21 -6.14
CA SER A 268 -39.46 -21.36 -5.46
C SER A 268 -39.33 -21.35 -3.93
N GLY A 269 -38.74 -22.40 -3.34
CA GLY A 269 -38.45 -22.44 -1.90
C GLY A 269 -37.16 -21.70 -1.52
N MET A 270 -36.29 -21.43 -2.49
CA MET A 270 -35.00 -20.74 -2.31
C MET A 270 -35.12 -19.21 -2.47
N ALA A 271 -36.09 -18.77 -3.28
CA ALA A 271 -36.44 -17.37 -3.50
C ALA A 271 -37.44 -16.89 -2.42
N MET A 272 -36.94 -16.70 -1.20
CA MET A 272 -37.69 -16.18 -0.05
C MET A 272 -37.18 -14.81 0.37
#